data_AF-A0ABC8TG35-F1
#
_entry.id   AF-A0ABC8TG35-F1
#
_cell.length_a   1.000
_cell.length_b   1.000
_cell.length_c   1.000
_cell.angle_alpha   90.00
_cell.angle_beta   90.00
_cell.angle_gamma   90.00
#
_symmetry.space_group_name_H-M   'P 1'
#
loop_
_entity.id
_entity.type
_entity.pdbx_description
1 polymer ?
#
loop_
_entity_poly.entity_id
_entity_poly.type
_entity_poly.pdbx_seq_one_letter_code
_entity_poly.pdbx_strand_id
1 'polypeptide(L)'
;NHLLEYVRFVEYFMSFPYSRHIDGNFICLITAEERSQLANKIKALSRLKAKLLVIAEEQRASEIKLIRGDAVKAEWGQQIRNYIFHPYKLVKDVRTGYETADISSVMDGELDPFIKAYLKYKYSMSMRTE
;
A
#
# COMPACT_ATOMS: atom_id res chain seq x y z
N ASN A 1 5.60 -15.53 -7.79
CA ASN A 1 6.38 -16.32 -8.79
C ASN A 1 7.21 -15.49 -9.77
N HIS A 2 6.91 -14.21 -10.00
CA HIS A 2 7.75 -13.32 -10.83
C HIS A 2 9.17 -13.06 -10.28
N LEU A 3 9.34 -13.00 -8.95
CA LEU A 3 10.65 -12.79 -8.32
C LEU A 3 11.60 -13.97 -8.50
N LEU A 4 11.09 -15.21 -8.50
CA LEU A 4 11.90 -16.41 -8.74
C LEU A 4 12.34 -16.51 -10.21
N GLU A 5 11.53 -16.04 -11.14
CA GLU A 5 11.91 -15.90 -12.55
C GLU A 5 12.98 -14.81 -12.72
N TYR A 6 12.86 -13.69 -12.01
CA TYR A 6 13.87 -12.63 -12.05
C TYR A 6 15.22 -13.09 -11.46
N VAL A 7 15.20 -13.84 -10.36
CA VAL A 7 16.41 -14.44 -9.78
C VAL A 7 17.04 -15.45 -10.75
N ARG A 8 16.23 -16.31 -11.39
CA ARG A 8 16.73 -17.23 -12.43
C ARG A 8 17.28 -16.51 -13.65
N PHE A 9 16.65 -15.42 -14.07
CA PHE A 9 17.08 -14.60 -15.20
C PHE A 9 18.43 -13.93 -14.90
N VAL A 10 18.62 -13.42 -13.68
CA VAL A 10 19.90 -12.85 -13.23
C VAL A 10 20.98 -13.92 -13.11
N GLU A 11 20.68 -15.11 -12.59
CA GLU A 11 21.62 -16.23 -12.55
C GLU A 11 22.05 -16.68 -13.95
N TYR A 12 21.11 -16.72 -14.90
CA TYR A 12 21.37 -17.05 -16.30
C TYR A 12 22.26 -15.99 -16.98
N PHE A 13 21.97 -14.71 -16.80
CA PHE A 13 22.75 -13.62 -17.43
C PHE A 13 24.18 -13.52 -16.88
N MET A 14 24.39 -13.85 -15.61
CA MET A 14 25.69 -13.85 -14.94
C MET A 14 26.58 -15.07 -15.29
N SER A 15 26.07 -16.01 -16.09
CA SER A 15 26.86 -17.14 -16.64
C SER A 15 27.64 -16.76 -17.89
N PHE A 16 27.33 -15.62 -18.52
CA PHE A 16 28.04 -15.11 -19.69
C PHE A 16 29.16 -14.12 -19.31
N PRO A 17 30.41 -14.34 -19.77
CA PRO A 17 31.59 -13.58 -19.33
C PRO A 17 31.72 -12.15 -19.91
N TYR A 18 30.75 -11.68 -20.71
CA TYR A 18 30.75 -10.33 -21.27
C TYR A 18 29.36 -9.72 -21.16
N SER A 19 29.08 -9.02 -20.05
CA SER A 19 27.81 -8.32 -19.85
C SER A 19 27.80 -7.02 -20.66
N ARG A 20 27.10 -7.00 -21.79
CA ARG A 20 26.75 -5.77 -22.49
C ARG A 20 25.46 -5.21 -21.87
N HIS A 21 25.45 -3.89 -21.68
CA HIS A 21 24.34 -3.08 -21.19
C HIS A 21 23.00 -3.54 -21.80
N ILE A 22 22.03 -3.85 -20.94
CA ILE A 22 20.62 -3.97 -21.30
C ILE A 22 19.83 -3.04 -20.38
N ASP A 23 18.90 -2.33 -21.02
CA ASP A 23 18.42 -1.03 -20.60
C ASP A 23 17.78 -1.01 -19.21
N GLY A 24 18.06 0.09 -18.49
CA GLY A 24 17.12 0.67 -17.56
C GLY A 24 17.51 0.68 -16.08
N ASN A 25 17.89 -0.45 -15.46
CA ASN A 25 18.05 -0.47 -13.99
C ASN A 25 18.97 -1.57 -13.41
N PHE A 26 19.78 -2.25 -14.23
CA PHE A 26 20.75 -3.19 -13.69
C PHE A 26 22.02 -2.46 -13.27
N ILE A 27 22.10 -2.12 -11.98
CA ILE A 27 23.35 -1.68 -11.34
C ILE A 27 24.32 -2.86 -11.44
N CYS A 28 25.22 -2.82 -12.43
CA CYS A 28 26.41 -3.65 -12.44
C CYS A 28 27.18 -3.35 -11.15
N LEU A 29 26.96 -4.16 -10.11
CA LEU A 29 27.68 -4.09 -8.85
C LEU A 29 29.11 -4.61 -9.09
N ILE A 30 29.95 -3.76 -9.66
CA ILE A 30 31.38 -4.02 -9.84
C ILE A 30 31.99 -4.05 -8.43
N THR A 31 32.22 -5.24 -7.90
CA THR A 31 32.94 -5.44 -6.64
C THR A 31 34.36 -5.85 -6.99
N ALA A 32 35.33 -4.97 -6.74
CA ALA A 32 36.77 -5.21 -6.95
C ALA A 32 37.52 -5.38 -5.61
N GLU A 33 36.83 -5.87 -4.58
CA GLU A 33 37.39 -5.98 -3.22
C GLU A 33 38.26 -7.23 -3.03
N GLU A 34 38.02 -8.31 -3.79
CA GLU A 34 38.78 -9.56 -3.66
C GLU A 34 39.54 -9.94 -4.91
N ARG A 35 40.65 -10.67 -4.72
CA ARG A 35 41.50 -11.19 -5.80
C ARG A 35 40.81 -12.28 -6.64
N SER A 36 39.76 -12.92 -6.10
CA SER A 36 39.04 -14.03 -6.74
C SER A 36 37.75 -13.57 -7.42
N GLN A 37 37.62 -13.86 -8.71
CA GLN A 37 36.44 -13.55 -9.51
C GLN A 37 35.17 -14.22 -8.96
N LEU A 38 35.28 -15.46 -8.47
CA LEU A 38 34.16 -16.20 -7.90
C LEU A 38 33.63 -15.52 -6.63
N ALA A 39 34.54 -15.05 -5.78
CA ALA A 39 34.16 -14.40 -4.52
C ALA A 39 33.55 -13.02 -4.75
N ASN A 40 34.08 -12.25 -5.71
CA ASN A 40 33.46 -11.00 -6.15
C ASN A 40 32.04 -11.23 -6.71
N LYS A 41 31.82 -12.31 -7.46
CA LYS A 41 30.50 -12.69 -7.99
C LYS A 41 29.52 -13.02 -6.87
N ILE A 42 29.93 -13.80 -5.87
CA ILE A 42 29.08 -14.15 -4.71
C ILE A 42 28.70 -12.89 -3.92
N LYS A 43 29.65 -12.01 -3.65
CA LYS A 43 29.40 -10.73 -2.96
C LYS A 43 28.47 -9.81 -3.74
N ALA A 44 28.67 -9.68 -5.05
CA ALA A 44 27.82 -8.87 -5.92
C ALA A 44 26.37 -9.39 -5.89
N LEU A 45 26.17 -10.71 -5.95
CA LEU A 45 24.84 -11.34 -5.85
C LEU A 45 24.20 -11.11 -4.48
N SER A 46 24.96 -11.23 -3.39
CA SER A 46 24.45 -10.97 -2.04
C SER A 46 23.99 -9.53 -1.89
N ARG A 47 24.76 -8.56 -2.40
CA ARG A 47 24.41 -7.13 -2.39
C ARG A 47 23.18 -6.84 -3.26
N LEU A 48 23.09 -7.47 -4.43
CA LEU A 48 21.95 -7.32 -5.33
C LEU A 48 20.66 -7.87 -4.69
N LYS A 49 20.72 -9.06 -4.08
CA LYS A 49 19.59 -9.66 -3.35
C LYS A 49 19.10 -8.77 -2.21
N ALA A 50 20.04 -8.20 -1.43
CA ALA A 50 19.69 -7.28 -0.34
C ALA A 50 18.98 -6.01 -0.88
N LYS A 51 19.49 -5.41 -1.96
CA LYS A 51 18.87 -4.23 -2.59
C LYS A 51 17.47 -4.54 -3.15
N LEU A 52 17.32 -5.68 -3.83
CA LEU A 52 16.02 -6.10 -4.37
C LEU A 52 14.99 -6.36 -3.27
N LEU A 53 15.42 -6.91 -2.12
CA LEU A 53 14.55 -7.10 -0.96
C LEU A 53 14.04 -5.76 -0.42
N VAL A 54 14.93 -4.77 -0.25
CA VAL A 54 14.56 -3.42 0.21
C VAL A 54 13.55 -2.77 -0.74
N ILE A 55 13.79 -2.85 -2.06
CA ILE A 55 12.86 -2.30 -3.06
C ILE A 55 11.49 -2.98 -2.97
N ALA A 56 11.44 -4.30 -2.79
CA ALA A 56 10.19 -5.03 -2.66
C ALA A 56 9.41 -4.64 -1.39
N GLU A 57 10.11 -4.42 -0.27
CA GLU A 57 9.51 -3.92 0.97
C GLU A 57 8.97 -2.49 0.81
N GLU A 58 9.72 -1.61 0.14
CA GLU A 58 9.30 -0.25 -0.16
C GLU A 58 8.06 -0.21 -1.07
N GLN A 59 8.01 -1.06 -2.10
CA GLN A 59 6.84 -1.20 -2.97
C GLN A 59 5.62 -1.71 -2.20
N ARG A 60 5.80 -2.72 -1.34
CA ARG A 60 4.71 -3.21 -0.51
C ARG A 60 4.22 -2.13 0.47
N ALA A 61 5.14 -1.36 1.05
CA ALA A 61 4.80 -0.27 1.94
C ALA A 61 4.07 0.87 1.20
N SER A 62 4.44 1.17 -0.05
CA SER A 62 3.77 2.19 -0.85
C SER A 62 2.37 1.76 -1.29
N GLU A 63 2.18 0.49 -1.67
CA GLU A 63 0.85 -0.08 -1.94
C GLU A 63 -0.06 -0.01 -0.72
N ILE A 64 0.44 -0.41 0.46
CA ILE A 64 -0.32 -0.33 1.71
C ILE A 64 -0.66 1.12 2.05
N LYS A 65 0.27 2.06 1.84
CA LYS A 65 0.03 3.50 2.05
C LYS A 65 -1.04 4.02 1.08
N LEU A 66 -1.02 3.61 -0.19
CA LEU A 66 -2.02 4.01 -1.18
C LEU A 66 -3.42 3.51 -0.78
N ILE A 67 -3.53 2.26 -0.30
CA ILE A 67 -4.80 1.68 0.17
C ILE A 67 -5.29 2.37 1.44
N ARG A 68 -4.40 2.64 2.40
CA ARG A 68 -4.74 3.38 3.63
C ARG A 68 -5.11 4.84 3.35
N GLY A 69 -4.65 5.41 2.24
CA GLY A 69 -4.77 6.83 1.94
C GLY A 69 -3.93 7.70 2.88
N ASP A 70 -4.14 9.01 2.83
CA ASP A 70 -3.58 9.92 3.82
C ASP A 70 -4.08 9.50 5.20
N ALA A 71 -3.14 9.14 6.09
CA ALA A 71 -3.47 8.77 7.45
C ALA A 71 -4.20 9.94 8.12
N VAL A 72 -5.52 9.82 8.23
CA VAL A 72 -6.36 10.81 8.89
C VAL A 72 -5.90 10.87 10.33
N LYS A 73 -5.15 11.92 10.69
CA LYS A 73 -4.77 12.16 12.07
C LYS A 73 -6.05 12.28 12.88
N ALA A 74 -6.11 11.57 14.01
CA ALA A 74 -7.20 11.66 14.97
C ALA A 74 -7.12 12.99 15.72
N GLU A 75 -7.32 14.08 15.01
CA GLU A 75 -7.40 15.42 15.54
C GLU A 75 -8.85 15.75 15.92
N TRP A 76 -9.00 16.56 16.97
CA TRP A 76 -10.29 17.05 17.45
C TRP A 76 -10.95 17.91 16.36
N GLY A 77 -11.80 17.29 15.53
CA GLY A 77 -12.42 17.93 14.36
C GLY A 77 -12.69 16.96 13.21
N GLN A 78 -12.00 15.82 13.16
CA GLN A 78 -12.18 14.79 12.11
C GLN A 78 -13.21 13.71 12.51
N GLN A 79 -14.36 14.13 13.05
CA GLN A 79 -15.43 13.22 13.47
C GLN A 79 -16.33 12.87 12.28
N ILE A 80 -16.50 11.57 12.01
CA ILE A 80 -17.35 11.12 10.90
C ILE A 80 -18.81 10.87 11.29
N ARG A 81 -19.07 10.57 12.57
CA ARG A 81 -20.38 10.18 13.06
C ARG A 81 -20.54 10.50 14.53
N ASN A 82 -21.66 11.11 14.89
CA ASN A 82 -22.02 11.45 16.25
C ASN A 82 -23.04 10.44 16.78
N TYR A 83 -22.77 9.90 17.97
CA TYR A 83 -23.67 9.00 18.70
C TYR A 83 -24.10 9.70 19.99
N ILE A 84 -25.36 10.11 20.04
CA ILE A 84 -25.95 10.83 21.17
C ILE A 84 -26.94 9.89 21.84
N PHE A 85 -26.65 9.45 23.06
CA PHE A 85 -27.53 8.56 23.83
C PHE A 85 -28.56 9.34 24.65
N HIS A 86 -28.16 10.52 25.14
CA HIS A 86 -28.99 11.41 25.97
C HIS A 86 -28.69 12.87 25.62
N PRO A 87 -29.68 13.78 25.69
CA PRO A 87 -31.05 13.61 26.20
C PRO A 87 -32.04 12.96 25.22
N TYR A 88 -31.68 12.87 23.94
CA TYR A 88 -32.42 12.16 22.91
C TYR A 88 -31.49 11.17 22.20
N LYS A 89 -32.05 10.05 21.77
CA LYS A 89 -31.31 9.01 21.06
C LYS A 89 -31.17 9.39 19.58
N LEU A 90 -29.95 9.67 19.13
CA LEU A 90 -29.66 10.03 17.75
C LEU A 90 -28.26 9.54 17.32
N VAL A 91 -28.20 8.88 16.17
CA VAL A 91 -26.94 8.64 15.44
C VAL A 91 -26.97 9.46 14.16
N LYS A 92 -25.97 10.30 13.94
CA LYS A 92 -25.87 11.17 12.76
C LYS A 92 -24.51 11.05 12.09
N ASP A 93 -24.48 10.67 10.82
CA ASP A 93 -23.27 10.70 10.00
C ASP A 93 -23.07 12.12 9.43
N VAL A 94 -21.95 12.75 9.79
CA VAL A 94 -21.66 14.16 9.45
C VAL A 94 -21.32 14.32 7.97
N ARG A 95 -20.83 13.26 7.31
CA ARG A 95 -20.39 13.32 5.91
C ARG A 95 -21.57 13.23 4.94
N THR A 96 -22.55 12.39 5.28
CA THR A 96 -23.70 12.12 4.42
C THR A 96 -24.98 12.83 4.88
N GLY A 97 -25.01 13.30 6.13
CA GLY A 97 -26.20 13.89 6.75
C GLY A 97 -27.26 12.88 7.16
N TYR A 98 -27.05 11.57 6.94
CA TYR A 98 -28.00 10.53 7.33
C TYR A 98 -28.06 10.39 8.85
N GLU A 99 -29.29 10.35 9.39
CA GLU A 99 -29.54 10.23 10.81
C GLU A 99 -30.60 9.16 11.13
N THR A 100 -30.47 8.51 12.28
CA THR A 100 -31.42 7.52 12.80
C THR A 100 -31.59 7.66 14.30
N ALA A 101 -32.81 7.42 14.79
CA ALA A 101 -33.14 7.43 16.21
C ALA A 101 -32.93 6.06 16.88
N ASP A 102 -32.85 4.98 16.09
CA ASP A 102 -32.69 3.62 16.60
C ASP A 102 -31.21 3.29 16.85
N ILE A 103 -30.70 3.70 18.01
CA ILE A 103 -29.31 3.46 18.41
C ILE A 103 -29.05 1.97 18.67
N SER A 104 -30.02 1.24 19.22
CA SER A 104 -29.81 -0.14 19.65
C SER A 104 -29.42 -1.00 18.46
N SER A 105 -30.20 -0.95 17.37
CA SER A 105 -29.90 -1.67 16.14
C SER A 105 -28.53 -1.30 15.55
N VAL A 106 -28.15 -0.02 15.61
CA VAL A 106 -26.85 0.46 15.11
C VAL A 106 -25.69 -0.09 15.96
N MET A 107 -25.87 -0.20 17.27
CA MET A 107 -24.88 -0.79 18.18
C MET A 107 -24.81 -2.32 18.03
N ASP A 108 -25.93 -2.95 17.67
CA ASP A 108 -26.02 -4.39 17.37
C ASP A 108 -25.42 -4.75 16.00
N GLY A 109 -25.04 -3.76 15.20
CA GLY A 109 -24.27 -3.95 13.96
C GLY A 109 -25.00 -3.57 12.67
N GLU A 110 -26.23 -3.04 12.74
CA GLU A 110 -26.99 -2.57 11.58
C GLU A 110 -26.42 -1.25 11.03
N LEU A 111 -25.27 -1.34 10.36
CA LEU A 111 -24.55 -0.21 9.75
C LEU A 111 -24.80 -0.06 8.24
N ASP A 112 -25.50 -1.02 7.64
CA ASP A 112 -25.83 -1.07 6.22
C ASP A 112 -26.45 0.22 5.67
N PRO A 113 -27.42 0.87 6.36
CA PRO A 113 -27.98 2.13 5.89
C PRO A 113 -26.93 3.24 5.75
N PHE A 114 -26.00 3.33 6.69
CA PHE A 114 -24.92 4.32 6.65
C PHE A 114 -23.91 4.03 5.53
N ILE A 115 -23.58 2.77 5.30
CA ILE A 115 -22.65 2.37 4.24
C ILE A 115 -23.25 2.72 2.87
N LYS A 116 -24.53 2.37 2.64
CA LYS A 116 -25.25 2.69 1.40
C LYS A 116 -25.32 4.20 1.18
N ALA A 117 -25.64 4.97 2.21
CA ALA A 117 -25.66 6.44 2.15
C ALA A 117 -24.29 7.02 1.77
N TYR A 118 -23.21 6.50 2.35
CA TYR A 118 -21.85 6.94 2.05
C TYR A 118 -21.40 6.61 0.63
N LEU A 119 -21.69 5.40 0.14
CA LEU A 119 -21.37 5.01 -1.23
C LEU A 119 -22.10 5.87 -2.26
N LYS A 120 -23.40 6.16 -2.01
CA LYS A 120 -24.18 7.07 -2.85
C LYS A 120 -23.62 8.49 -2.85
N TYR A 121 -23.24 9.01 -1.67
CA TYR A 121 -22.59 10.31 -1.55
C TYR A 121 -21.27 10.37 -2.32
N LYS A 122 -20.42 9.35 -2.17
CA LYS A 122 -19.12 9.27 -2.88
C LYS A 122 -19.30 9.24 -4.40
N TYR A 123 -20.24 8.43 -4.88
CA TYR A 123 -20.55 8.35 -6.31
C TYR A 123 -21.12 9.67 -6.86
N SER A 124 -21.99 10.33 -6.10
CA SER A 124 -22.50 11.66 -6.47
C SER A 124 -21.39 12.71 -6.52
N MET A 125 -20.38 12.61 -5.65
CA MET A 125 -19.26 13.53 -5.63
C MET A 125 -18.34 13.32 -6.83
N SER A 126 -18.02 12.07 -7.16
CA SER A 126 -17.16 11.78 -8.33
C SER A 126 -17.78 12.29 -9.63
N MET A 127 -19.09 12.14 -9.81
CA MET A 127 -19.80 12.65 -11.00
C MET A 127 -19.87 14.18 -11.12
N ARG A 128 -19.58 14.94 -10.05
CA ARG A 128 -19.50 16.40 -10.10
C ARG A 128 -18.11 16.92 -10.47
N THR A 129 -17.11 16.05 -10.46
CA THR A 129 -15.69 16.46 -10.61
C THR A 129 -15.18 16.22 -12.04
N GLU A 130 -16.04 15.74 -12.93
CA GLU A 130 -15.85 15.62 -14.38
C GLU A 130 -16.59 16.75 -15.11
#